data_AF-A0AAD7Z3F2-F1
#
_entry.id   AF-A0AAD7Z3F2-F1
#
_cell.length_a   1.000
_cell.length_b   1.000
_cell.length_c   1.000
_cell.angle_alpha   90.00
_cell.angle_beta   90.00
_cell.angle_gamma   90.00
#
_symmetry.space_group_name_H-M   'P 1'
#
loop_
_entity.id
_entity.type
_entity.pdbx_description
1 polymer ?
#
loop_
_entity_poly.entity_id
_entity_poly.type
_entity_poly.pdbx_seq_one_letter_code
_entity_poly.pdbx_strand_id
1 'polypeptide(L)'
;MPHVRQEETSVLIKGKELIPEDTTEFLGITLDAKLQLSKILSSAAYAVRKIRNLTDSETARLVYFSYFHSVMSYGILLWGNAADIETIFVLQKRAIRSIYNLSPRHSLRDKFMEIKVMTVPSQYIYENILYAHKNKNMFQNTVIFIILILETNTNL
;
A
#
# COMPACT_ATOMS: atom_id res chain seq x y z
N MET A 1 31.86 -11.53 -5.32
CA MET A 1 31.34 -11.22 -3.95
C MET A 1 29.85 -11.51 -3.94
N PRO A 2 29.32 -12.09 -2.85
CA PRO A 2 28.90 -13.50 -2.86
C PRO A 2 27.48 -13.74 -3.35
N HIS A 3 27.33 -14.89 -4.01
CA HIS A 3 26.11 -15.65 -4.22
C HIS A 3 25.31 -15.77 -2.92
N VAL A 4 24.18 -15.07 -2.82
CA VAL A 4 23.14 -15.39 -1.84
C VAL A 4 22.39 -16.58 -2.39
N ARG A 5 22.63 -17.76 -1.80
CA ARG A 5 21.79 -18.94 -1.98
C ARG A 5 20.39 -18.55 -1.50
N GLN A 6 19.42 -18.46 -2.42
CA GLN A 6 18.02 -18.49 -2.05
C GLN A 6 17.76 -19.91 -1.54
N GLU A 7 17.75 -20.08 -0.22
CA GLU A 7 17.24 -21.31 0.37
C GLU A 7 15.73 -21.33 0.10
N GLU A 8 15.31 -22.24 -0.78
CA GLU A 8 13.92 -22.61 -0.99
C GLU A 8 13.39 -23.23 0.29
N THR A 9 12.92 -22.40 1.23
CA THR A 9 12.13 -22.88 2.36
C THR A 9 10.79 -23.36 1.85
N SER A 10 10.66 -24.66 1.62
CA SER A 10 9.41 -25.36 1.36
C SER A 10 8.55 -25.36 2.64
N VAL A 11 7.64 -24.39 2.75
CA VAL A 11 6.69 -24.32 3.87
C VAL A 11 5.54 -25.29 3.61
N LEU A 12 5.52 -26.41 4.33
CA LEU A 12 4.46 -27.41 4.31
C LEU A 12 3.28 -26.97 5.19
N ILE A 13 2.14 -26.60 4.58
CA ILE A 13 0.87 -26.42 5.31
C ILE A 13 -0.13 -27.44 4.77
N LYS A 14 -0.63 -28.33 5.66
CA LYS A 14 -1.62 -29.39 5.37
C LYS A 14 -1.22 -30.38 4.26
N GLY A 15 0.05 -30.79 4.21
CA GLY A 15 0.49 -31.94 3.40
C GLY A 15 0.45 -31.74 1.88
N LYS A 16 0.44 -30.49 1.40
CA LYS A 16 0.63 -30.16 -0.01
C LYS A 16 1.87 -29.28 -0.16
N GLU A 17 2.76 -29.65 -1.09
CA GLU A 17 3.84 -28.79 -1.56
C GLU A 17 3.22 -27.60 -2.30
N LEU A 18 3.53 -26.38 -1.86
CA LEU A 18 3.13 -25.17 -2.57
C LEU A 18 4.17 -24.90 -3.66
N ILE A 19 3.72 -24.99 -4.91
CA ILE A 19 4.44 -24.38 -6.03
C ILE A 19 4.37 -22.87 -5.79
N PRO A 20 5.50 -22.13 -5.80
CA PRO A 20 5.45 -20.67 -5.76
C PRO A 20 4.73 -20.19 -7.01
N GLU A 21 3.42 -19.94 -6.90
CA GLU A 21 2.65 -19.29 -7.94
C GLU A 21 2.90 -17.78 -7.81
N ASP A 22 3.62 -17.23 -8.79
CA ASP A 22 4.01 -15.81 -8.86
C ASP A 22 2.81 -14.84 -8.85
N THR A 23 1.60 -15.35 -9.08
CA THR A 23 0.37 -14.58 -9.19
C THR A 23 -0.77 -15.24 -8.44
N THR A 24 -1.30 -14.58 -7.41
CA THR A 24 -2.55 -15.00 -6.78
C THR A 24 -3.60 -13.92 -6.92
N GLU A 25 -4.78 -14.26 -7.45
CA GLU A 25 -5.91 -13.33 -7.46
C GLU A 25 -6.53 -13.27 -6.07
N PHE A 26 -6.34 -12.15 -5.37
CA PHE A 26 -6.99 -11.90 -4.09
C PHE A 26 -8.00 -10.78 -4.25
N LEU A 27 -9.28 -11.13 -4.08
CA LEU A 27 -10.40 -10.18 -4.05
C LEU A 27 -10.47 -9.27 -5.28
N GLY A 28 -10.15 -9.83 -6.46
CA GLY A 28 -10.15 -9.12 -7.76
C GLY A 28 -8.85 -8.36 -8.07
N ILE A 29 -7.81 -8.51 -7.24
CA ILE A 29 -6.48 -7.94 -7.46
C ILE A 29 -5.50 -9.09 -7.69
N THR A 30 -4.81 -9.08 -8.83
CA THR A 30 -3.69 -9.98 -9.11
C THR A 30 -2.48 -9.56 -8.27
N LEU A 31 -2.21 -10.31 -7.20
CA LEU A 31 -0.98 -10.22 -6.41
C LEU A 31 0.12 -10.92 -7.18
N ASP A 32 0.66 -10.19 -8.16
CA ASP A 32 1.90 -10.55 -8.84
C ASP A 32 3.08 -10.06 -7.99
N ALA A 33 4.15 -10.86 -7.86
CA ALA A 33 5.38 -10.47 -7.16
C ALA A 33 5.98 -9.14 -7.69
N LYS A 34 5.56 -8.71 -8.90
CA LYS A 34 5.77 -7.38 -9.48
C LYS A 34 4.44 -6.62 -9.66
N LEU A 35 3.82 -6.31 -8.54
CA LEU A 35 2.77 -5.32 -8.28
C LEU A 35 2.17 -4.59 -9.51
N GLN A 36 1.09 -5.16 -10.07
CA GLN A 36 0.30 -4.53 -11.14
C GLN A 36 -0.51 -3.31 -10.67
N LEU A 37 -0.46 -2.97 -9.37
CA LEU A 37 -1.19 -1.86 -8.77
C LEU A 37 -0.79 -0.48 -9.34
N SER A 38 0.49 -0.34 -9.69
CA SER A 38 1.03 0.86 -10.34
C SER A 38 0.30 1.16 -11.67
N LYS A 39 -0.10 0.12 -12.41
CA LYS A 39 -0.86 0.25 -13.67
C LYS A 39 -2.29 0.74 -13.39
N ILE A 40 -2.97 0.17 -12.39
CA ILE A 40 -4.33 0.58 -12.01
C ILE A 40 -4.32 2.03 -11.52
N LEU A 41 -3.40 2.41 -10.64
CA LEU A 41 -3.26 3.79 -10.14
C LEU A 41 -2.85 4.77 -11.25
N SER A 42 -2.02 4.34 -12.21
CA SER A 42 -1.69 5.15 -13.39
C SER A 42 -2.93 5.40 -14.25
N SER A 43 -3.76 4.37 -14.47
CA SER A 43 -5.05 4.50 -15.16
C SER A 43 -5.99 5.45 -14.40
N ALA A 44 -6.08 5.32 -13.07
CA ALA A 44 -6.88 6.20 -12.23
C ALA A 44 -6.40 7.65 -12.29
N ALA A 45 -5.09 7.90 -12.23
CA ALA A 45 -4.52 9.24 -12.38
C ALA A 45 -4.81 9.82 -13.78
N TYR A 46 -4.80 8.99 -14.82
CA TYR A 46 -5.18 9.40 -16.17
C TYR A 46 -6.66 9.75 -16.29
N ALA A 47 -7.55 8.95 -15.67
CA ALA A 47 -8.98 9.22 -15.62
C ALA A 47 -9.26 10.57 -14.94
N VAL A 48 -8.62 10.84 -13.80
CA VAL A 48 -8.70 12.15 -13.10
C VAL A 48 -8.27 13.29 -14.01
N ARG A 49 -7.15 13.13 -14.73
CA ARG A 49 -6.67 14.14 -15.69
C ARG A 49 -7.68 14.38 -16.82
N LYS A 50 -8.24 13.31 -17.38
CA LYS A 50 -9.22 13.41 -18.48
C LYS A 50 -10.49 14.11 -18.02
N ILE A 51 -10.98 13.78 -16.82
CA ILE A 51 -12.17 14.40 -16.24
C ILE A 51 -11.90 15.87 -15.93
N ARG A 52 -10.72 16.22 -15.41
CA ARG A 52 -10.36 17.62 -15.16
C ARG A 52 -10.34 18.48 -16.42
N ASN A 53 -9.99 17.91 -17.58
CA ASN A 53 -10.05 18.64 -18.85
C ASN A 53 -11.49 18.97 -19.28
N LEU A 54 -12.48 18.23 -18.78
CA LEU A 54 -13.89 18.37 -19.15
C LEU A 54 -14.72 19.08 -18.07
N THR A 55 -14.23 19.14 -16.83
CA THR A 55 -14.97 19.58 -15.64
C THR A 55 -14.18 20.57 -14.79
N ASP A 56 -14.83 21.12 -13.78
CA ASP A 56 -14.25 21.99 -12.78
C ASP A 56 -13.30 21.25 -11.81
N SER A 57 -12.52 22.02 -11.05
CA SER A 57 -11.55 21.46 -10.11
C SER A 57 -12.18 20.72 -8.93
N GLU A 58 -13.40 21.08 -8.51
CA GLU A 58 -14.06 20.41 -7.39
C GLU A 58 -14.57 19.03 -7.79
N THR A 59 -15.17 18.90 -8.97
CA THR A 59 -15.56 17.60 -9.53
C THR A 59 -14.35 16.69 -9.74
N ALA A 60 -13.25 17.21 -10.27
CA ALA A 60 -12.02 16.43 -10.42
C ALA A 60 -11.43 16.00 -9.06
N ARG A 61 -11.56 16.82 -8.01
CA ARG A 61 -11.20 16.46 -6.63
C ARG A 61 -12.07 15.31 -6.11
N LEU A 62 -13.38 15.36 -6.33
CA LEU A 62 -14.29 14.28 -5.93
C LEU A 62 -13.91 12.95 -6.58
N VAL A 63 -13.61 12.97 -7.88
CA VAL A 63 -13.17 11.77 -8.62
C VAL A 63 -11.84 11.22 -8.10
N TYR A 64 -10.92 12.10 -7.72
CA TYR A 64 -9.68 11.68 -7.09
C TYR A 64 -9.94 10.93 -5.78
N PHE A 65 -10.83 11.43 -4.92
CA PHE A 65 -11.18 10.74 -3.68
C PHE A 65 -11.97 9.45 -3.92
N SER A 66 -12.91 9.44 -4.86
CA SER A 66 -13.76 8.27 -5.10
C SER A 66 -13.00 7.12 -5.76
N TYR A 67 -12.09 7.41 -6.69
CA TYR A 67 -11.41 6.38 -7.46
C TYR A 67 -9.95 6.19 -7.03
N PHE A 68 -9.11 7.22 -7.15
CA PHE A 68 -7.67 7.09 -6.88
C PHE A 68 -7.41 6.79 -5.40
N HIS A 69 -8.01 7.56 -4.49
CA HIS A 69 -7.81 7.38 -3.05
C HIS A 69 -8.40 6.05 -2.55
N SER A 70 -9.58 5.65 -3.03
CA SER A 70 -10.16 4.34 -2.70
C SER A 70 -9.23 3.19 -3.10
N VAL A 71 -8.75 3.16 -4.35
CA VAL A 71 -7.84 2.10 -4.83
C VAL A 71 -6.52 2.09 -4.05
N MET A 72 -5.98 3.28 -3.75
CA MET A 72 -4.77 3.42 -2.94
C MET A 72 -4.99 2.86 -1.52
N SER A 73 -6.05 3.27 -0.83
CA SER A 73 -6.31 2.82 0.54
C SER A 73 -6.69 1.33 0.62
N TYR A 74 -7.32 0.78 -0.41
CA TYR A 74 -7.89 -0.59 -0.43
C TYR A 74 -6.89 -1.73 -0.24
N GLY A 75 -5.59 -1.47 -0.31
CA GLY A 75 -4.58 -2.51 -0.08
C GLY A 75 -3.31 -2.00 0.58
N ILE A 76 -3.31 -0.78 1.11
CA ILE A 76 -2.07 -0.12 1.53
C ILE A 76 -1.32 -0.91 2.62
N LEU A 77 -2.01 -1.68 3.45
CA LEU A 77 -1.38 -2.58 4.42
C LEU A 77 -0.64 -3.76 3.77
N LEU A 78 -1.14 -4.24 2.63
CA LEU A 78 -0.61 -5.41 1.91
C LEU A 78 0.54 -5.02 0.99
N TRP A 79 0.38 -3.97 0.19
CA TRP A 79 1.41 -3.54 -0.78
C TRP A 79 2.30 -2.41 -0.27
N GLY A 80 1.94 -1.74 0.83
CA GLY A 80 2.70 -0.59 1.33
C GLY A 80 4.05 -0.94 1.94
N ASN A 81 4.44 -2.21 2.01
CA ASN A 81 5.82 -2.62 2.33
C ASN A 81 6.66 -2.88 1.05
N ALA A 82 6.05 -2.85 -0.13
CA ALA A 82 6.74 -3.11 -1.39
C ALA A 82 7.58 -1.91 -1.83
N ALA A 83 8.60 -2.16 -2.67
CA ALA A 83 9.51 -1.14 -3.21
C ALA A 83 8.82 -0.03 -4.04
N ASP A 84 7.53 -0.19 -4.36
CA ASP A 84 6.76 0.70 -5.23
C ASP A 84 6.05 1.88 -4.54
N ILE A 85 6.24 2.09 -3.23
CA ILE A 85 5.62 3.26 -2.53
C ILE A 85 6.03 4.58 -3.19
N GLU A 86 7.29 4.69 -3.61
CA GLU A 86 7.79 5.91 -4.26
C GLU A 86 7.10 6.15 -5.60
N THR A 87 6.91 5.11 -6.41
CA THR A 87 6.24 5.22 -7.71
C THR A 87 4.79 5.65 -7.55
N ILE A 88 4.10 5.08 -6.55
CA ILE A 88 2.73 5.45 -6.20
C ILE A 88 2.65 6.89 -5.67
N PHE A 89 3.63 7.32 -4.87
CA PHE A 89 3.70 8.71 -4.41
C PHE A 89 3.93 9.70 -5.57
N VAL A 90 4.74 9.33 -6.57
CA VAL A 90 4.89 10.12 -7.80
C VAL A 90 3.56 10.20 -8.57
N LEU A 91 2.82 9.09 -8.67
CA LEU A 91 1.49 9.08 -9.28
C LEU A 91 0.49 9.94 -8.52
N GLN A 92 0.50 9.91 -7.18
CA GLN A 92 -0.33 10.78 -6.34
C GLN A 92 -0.06 12.26 -6.64
N LYS A 93 1.22 12.66 -6.65
CA LYS A 93 1.63 14.03 -6.99
C LYS A 93 1.19 14.41 -8.41
N ARG A 94 1.29 13.50 -9.38
CA ARG A 94 0.86 13.72 -10.76
C ARG A 94 -0.66 13.91 -10.87
N ALA A 95 -1.44 13.11 -10.15
CA ALA A 95 -2.90 13.24 -10.10
C ALA A 95 -3.31 14.61 -9.52
N ILE A 96 -2.74 14.99 -8.37
CA ILE A 96 -3.03 16.29 -7.73
C ILE A 96 -2.62 17.46 -8.64
N ARG A 97 -1.45 17.39 -9.28
CA ARG A 97 -1.04 18.41 -10.26
C ARG A 97 -2.02 18.54 -11.42
N SER A 98 -2.57 17.42 -11.88
CA SER A 98 -3.53 17.41 -12.97
C SER A 98 -4.84 18.09 -12.56
N ILE A 99 -5.33 17.89 -11.33
CA ILE A 99 -6.56 18.53 -10.81
C ILE A 99 -6.42 20.06 -10.75
N TYR A 100 -5.29 20.56 -10.28
CA TYR A 100 -5.08 21.99 -10.04
C TYR A 100 -4.31 22.70 -11.16
N ASN A 101 -4.01 22.02 -12.27
CA ASN A 101 -3.20 22.54 -13.38
C ASN A 101 -1.90 23.21 -12.93
N LEU A 102 -1.22 22.60 -11.95
CA LEU A 102 0.00 23.15 -11.37
C LEU A 102 1.21 22.91 -12.27
N SER A 103 2.12 23.88 -12.30
CA SER A 103 3.42 23.74 -12.97
C SER A 103 4.22 22.58 -12.38
N PRO A 104 5.01 21.84 -13.18
CA PRO A 104 5.82 20.72 -12.69
C PRO A 104 6.77 21.09 -11.54
N ARG A 105 7.28 22.32 -11.53
CA ARG A 105 8.21 22.85 -10.52
C ARG A 105 7.52 23.38 -9.27
N HIS A 106 6.19 23.54 -9.28
CA HIS A 106 5.47 24.06 -8.13
C HIS A 106 5.49 23.06 -6.97
N SER A 107 5.73 23.58 -5.76
CA SER A 107 5.62 22.80 -4.53
C SER A 107 4.19 22.32 -4.36
N LEU A 108 4.02 21.05 -4.00
CA LEU A 108 2.72 20.49 -3.67
C LEU A 108 2.40 20.56 -2.18
N ARG A 109 3.37 20.93 -1.33
CA ARG A 109 3.24 20.86 0.12
C ARG A 109 2.04 21.67 0.63
N ASP A 110 1.91 22.91 0.15
CA ASP A 110 0.81 23.80 0.56
C ASP A 110 -0.53 23.28 0.06
N LYS A 111 -0.53 22.71 -1.14
CA LYS A 111 -1.73 22.14 -1.74
C LYS A 111 -2.17 20.86 -1.01
N PHE A 112 -1.26 20.02 -0.53
CA PHE A 112 -1.62 18.88 0.33
C PHE A 112 -2.33 19.33 1.62
N MET A 113 -1.86 20.43 2.23
CA MET A 113 -2.52 21.01 3.42
C MET A 113 -3.90 21.59 3.09
N GLU A 114 -4.03 22.29 1.96
CA GLU A 114 -5.29 22.88 1.49
C GLU A 114 -6.36 21.82 1.19
N ILE A 115 -5.99 20.75 0.48
CA ILE A 115 -6.92 19.66 0.12
C ILE A 115 -7.17 18.72 1.32
N LYS A 116 -6.39 18.85 2.40
CA LYS A 116 -6.41 17.96 3.57
C LYS A 116 -6.22 16.48 3.19
N VAL A 117 -5.30 16.24 2.25
CA VAL A 117 -4.95 14.89 1.80
C VAL A 117 -3.63 14.48 2.42
N MET A 118 -3.57 13.27 2.98
CA MET A 118 -2.33 12.69 3.44
C MET A 118 -1.49 12.18 2.28
N THR A 119 -0.17 12.26 2.43
CA THR A 119 0.75 11.61 1.48
C THR A 119 0.64 10.09 1.62
N VAL A 120 0.87 9.35 0.53
CA VAL A 120 0.89 7.88 0.54
C VAL A 120 1.70 7.30 1.72
N PRO A 121 2.96 7.71 1.99
CA PRO A 121 3.71 7.15 3.11
C PRO A 121 3.10 7.49 4.47
N SER A 122 2.54 8.70 4.65
CA SER A 122 1.83 9.05 5.87
C SER A 122 0.57 8.19 6.06
N GLN A 123 -0.17 7.92 4.99
CA GLN A 123 -1.35 7.05 5.03
C GLN A 123 -0.96 5.63 5.40
N TYR A 124 0.13 5.11 4.83
CA TYR A 124 0.63 3.78 5.17
C TYR A 124 0.96 3.68 6.65
N ILE A 125 1.73 4.62 7.20
CA ILE A 125 2.07 4.62 8.64
C ILE A 125 0.82 4.67 9.50
N TYR A 126 -0.14 5.53 9.16
CA TYR A 126 -1.40 5.65 9.89
C TYR A 126 -2.20 4.35 9.91
N GLU A 127 -2.36 3.70 8.75
CA GLU A 127 -3.08 2.43 8.65
C GLU A 127 -2.38 1.31 9.40
N ASN A 128 -1.04 1.27 9.41
CA ASN A 128 -0.29 0.31 10.23
C ASN A 128 -0.53 0.52 11.72
N ILE A 129 -0.47 1.78 12.19
CA ILE A 129 -0.73 2.11 13.60
C ILE A 129 -2.17 1.74 13.98
N LEU A 130 -3.14 2.05 13.11
CA LEU A 130 -4.53 1.73 13.33
C LEU A 130 -4.75 0.20 13.39
N TYR A 131 -4.10 -0.54 12.49
CA TYR A 131 -4.13 -2.00 12.47
C TYR A 131 -3.52 -2.60 13.75
N ALA A 132 -2.37 -2.10 14.19
CA ALA A 132 -1.72 -2.51 15.43
C ALA A 132 -2.61 -2.21 16.65
N HIS A 133 -3.26 -1.03 16.67
CA HIS A 133 -4.17 -0.65 17.74
C HIS A 133 -5.43 -1.52 17.79
N LYS A 134 -6.02 -1.86 16.64
CA LYS A 134 -7.18 -2.75 16.55
C LYS A 134 -6.86 -4.18 16.99
N ASN A 135 -5.65 -4.65 16.68
CA ASN A 135 -5.20 -6.00 16.99
C ASN A 135 -4.33 -6.09 18.26
N LYS A 136 -4.49 -5.17 19.22
CA LYS A 136 -3.75 -5.18 20.50
C LYS A 136 -3.76 -6.56 21.18
N ASN A 137 -4.88 -7.27 21.13
CA ASN A 137 -5.02 -8.58 21.76
C ASN A 137 -4.16 -9.66 21.07
N MET A 138 -3.93 -9.59 19.75
CA MET A 138 -3.03 -10.53 19.07
C MET A 138 -1.58 -10.30 19.50
N PHE A 139 -1.13 -9.05 19.60
CA PHE A 139 0.25 -8.72 20.00
C PHE A 139 0.52 -8.92 21.49
N GLN A 140 -0.48 -8.72 22.37
CA GLN A 140 -0.35 -9.10 23.79
C GLN A 140 -0.23 -10.63 23.94
N ASN A 141 -1.00 -11.40 23.17
CA ASN A 141 -0.92 -12.86 23.19
C ASN A 141 0.42 -13.38 22.66
N THR A 142 1.05 -12.73 21.67
CA THR A 142 2.37 -13.17 21.18
C THR A 142 3.45 -12.99 22.24
N VAL A 143 3.42 -11.88 22.99
CA VAL A 143 4.38 -11.64 24.08
C VAL A 143 4.17 -12.64 25.23
N ILE A 144 2.91 -12.92 25.59
CA ILE A 144 2.58 -13.93 26.61
C ILE A 144 3.02 -15.34 26.15
N PHE A 145 2.82 -15.68 24.88
CA PHE A 145 3.22 -16.97 24.31
C PHE A 145 4.75 -17.13 24.26
N ILE A 146 5.50 -16.07 23.95
CA ILE A 146 6.97 -16.07 24.01
C ILE A 146 7.47 -16.19 25.45
N ILE A 147 6.84 -15.50 26.42
CA ILE A 147 7.19 -15.63 27.84
C ILE A 147 6.93 -17.06 28.34
N LEU A 148 5.78 -17.66 28.00
CA LEU A 148 5.46 -19.07 28.33
C LEU A 148 6.45 -20.07 27.68
N ILE A 149 6.92 -19.82 26.47
CA ILE A 149 7.93 -20.66 25.82
C ILE A 149 9.30 -20.51 26.51
N LEU A 150 9.65 -19.30 26.97
CA LEU A 150 10.92 -19.08 27.68
C LEU A 150 10.88 -19.70 29.09
N GLU A 151 9.77 -19.58 29.81
CA GLU A 151 9.60 -20.19 31.15
C GLU A 151 9.58 -21.71 31.12
N THR A 152 9.08 -22.34 30.05
CA THR A 152 9.10 -23.80 29.90
C THR A 152 10.47 -24.35 29.51
N ASN A 153 11.33 -23.56 28.86
CA ASN A 153 12.70 -23.96 28.51
C ASN A 153 13.74 -23.74 29.62
N THR A 154 13.45 -22.93 30.64
CA THR A 154 14.34 -22.71 31.80
C THR A 154 14.16 -23.73 32.93
N ASN A 155 13.18 -24.63 32.82
CA ASN A 155 12.88 -25.67 33.83
C ASN A 155 13.32 -27.09 33.39
N LEU A 156 14.30 -27.18 32.49
CA LEU A 156 15.06 -28.38 32.10
C LEU A 156 16.55 -28.15 32.39
#